data_AF-A0A1F9DR35-F1
#
_entry.id   AF-A0A1F9DR35-F1
#
_cell.length_a   1.000
_cell.length_b   1.000
_cell.length_c   1.000
_cell.angle_alpha   90.00
_cell.angle_beta   90.00
_cell.angle_gamma   90.00
#
_symmetry.space_group_name_H-M   'P 1'
#
loop_
_entity.id
_entity.type
_entity.pdbx_description
1 polymer ?
#
loop_
_entity_poly.entity_id
_entity_poly.type
_entity_poly.pdbx_seq_one_letter_code
_entity_poly.pdbx_strand_id
1 'polypeptide(L)'
;CAAAMLAQKTHAPNLMIVFEAGGVAPLLPEMPISVGDSRTYFRGIMATSMSEIMDTCCRGMIDYTFLGGAQIDMYGNLNSTQLGPDHSHPKVRFPGSGGANDFASFCWRMMVITPQDSRRFTEKCDFITTPGWLEGGDSRAKLGLPKGCGPYRIITNMAVMDFEEESKRMRIISINPGYSVKDVQDNCGFELLKAKKII
;
A
#
# COMPACT_ATOMS: atom_id res chain seq x y z
N CYS A 1 0.31 -10.72 5.16
CA CYS A 1 -0.02 -12.13 5.51
C CYS A 1 -1.05 -12.25 6.62
N ALA A 2 -0.80 -11.76 7.84
CA ALA A 2 -1.71 -11.94 8.98
C ALA A 2 -3.18 -11.55 8.70
N ALA A 3 -3.40 -10.36 8.12
CA ALA A 3 -4.74 -9.91 7.75
C ALA A 3 -5.44 -10.84 6.74
N ALA A 4 -4.74 -11.28 5.69
CA ALA A 4 -5.28 -12.19 4.69
C ALA A 4 -5.58 -13.58 5.27
N MET A 5 -4.71 -14.11 6.14
CA MET A 5 -4.91 -15.38 6.84
C MET A 5 -6.13 -15.32 7.77
N LEU A 6 -6.30 -14.22 8.50
CA LEU A 6 -7.47 -14.01 9.35
C LEU A 6 -8.75 -13.92 8.50
N ALA A 7 -8.71 -13.19 7.38
CA ALA A 7 -9.84 -13.08 6.47
C ALA A 7 -10.25 -14.45 5.91
N GLN A 8 -9.30 -15.26 5.45
CA GLN A 8 -9.54 -16.64 4.99
C GLN A 8 -10.21 -17.51 6.06
N LYS A 9 -9.82 -17.36 7.33
CA LYS A 9 -10.39 -18.17 8.43
C LYS A 9 -11.73 -17.66 8.95
N THR A 10 -12.19 -16.49 8.52
CA THR A 10 -13.39 -15.84 9.09
C THR A 10 -14.46 -15.60 8.05
N HIS A 11 -14.25 -14.66 7.12
CA HIS A 11 -15.31 -14.14 6.25
C HIS A 11 -15.00 -14.21 4.75
N ALA A 12 -13.77 -14.58 4.38
CA ALA A 12 -13.34 -14.66 2.98
C ALA A 12 -12.58 -15.97 2.70
N PRO A 13 -13.20 -17.15 2.90
CA PRO A 13 -12.54 -18.45 2.75
C PRO A 13 -11.96 -18.72 1.36
N ASN A 14 -12.52 -18.06 0.34
CA ASN A 14 -12.07 -18.19 -1.06
C ASN A 14 -11.08 -17.08 -1.47
N LEU A 15 -10.56 -16.28 -0.53
CA LEU A 15 -9.52 -15.29 -0.82
C LEU A 15 -8.27 -15.99 -1.36
N MET A 16 -7.81 -15.60 -2.55
CA MET A 16 -6.58 -16.10 -3.14
C MET A 16 -5.40 -15.22 -2.72
N ILE A 17 -4.40 -15.80 -2.07
CA ILE A 17 -3.17 -15.11 -1.71
C ILE A 17 -2.14 -15.35 -2.81
N VAL A 18 -1.53 -14.28 -3.28
CA VAL A 18 -0.45 -14.30 -4.28
C VAL A 18 0.75 -13.55 -3.70
N PHE A 19 1.94 -14.12 -3.85
CA PHE A 19 3.20 -13.55 -3.37
C PHE A 19 4.05 -13.08 -4.54
N GLU A 20 4.73 -11.93 -4.39
CA GLU A 20 5.53 -11.34 -5.49
C GLU A 20 6.59 -12.29 -6.05
N ALA A 21 7.13 -13.19 -5.22
CA ALA A 21 8.14 -14.15 -5.64
C ALA A 21 7.61 -15.24 -6.59
N GLY A 22 6.29 -15.37 -6.75
CA GLY A 22 5.64 -16.35 -7.63
C GLY A 22 4.87 -17.46 -6.92
N GLY A 23 4.66 -17.35 -5.61
CA GLY A 23 3.79 -18.28 -4.87
C GLY A 23 2.33 -17.95 -5.09
N VAL A 24 1.54 -18.88 -5.66
CA VAL A 24 0.12 -18.68 -5.96
C VAL A 24 -0.75 -19.62 -5.13
N ALA A 25 -1.71 -19.02 -4.41
CA ALA A 25 -2.69 -19.69 -3.55
C ALA A 25 -2.09 -20.76 -2.61
N PRO A 26 -0.99 -20.48 -1.87
CA PRO A 26 -0.46 -21.43 -0.91
C PRO A 26 -1.40 -21.64 0.27
N LEU A 27 -1.31 -22.81 0.88
CA LEU A 27 -1.81 -22.99 2.25
C LEU A 27 -0.73 -22.45 3.18
N LEU A 28 -1.04 -21.43 3.97
CA LEU A 28 -0.09 -20.85 4.92
C LEU A 28 -0.20 -21.56 6.28
N PRO A 29 0.71 -22.49 6.64
CA PRO A 29 0.66 -23.19 7.93
C PRO A 29 0.98 -22.24 9.09
N GLU A 30 1.89 -21.30 8.85
CA GLU A 30 2.35 -20.28 9.78
C GLU A 30 2.75 -19.01 9.01
N MET A 31 3.15 -17.96 9.74
CA MET A 31 3.59 -16.72 9.12
C MET A 31 4.90 -16.91 8.34
N PRO A 32 4.94 -16.59 7.03
CA PRO A 32 6.19 -16.63 6.28
C PRO A 32 7.12 -15.49 6.73
N ILE A 33 8.44 -15.77 6.75
CA ILE A 33 9.47 -14.78 7.11
C ILE A 33 9.80 -13.86 5.92
N SER A 34 9.68 -14.41 4.70
CA SER A 34 9.96 -13.71 3.45
C SER A 34 8.90 -14.07 2.40
N VAL A 35 8.74 -13.21 1.39
CA VAL A 35 7.87 -13.48 0.24
C VAL A 35 8.35 -14.67 -0.60
N GLY A 36 9.65 -14.96 -0.60
CA GLY A 36 10.27 -16.12 -1.27
C GLY A 36 10.48 -17.33 -0.35
N ASP A 37 9.87 -17.35 0.82
CA ASP A 37 9.98 -18.45 1.78
C ASP A 37 9.26 -19.71 1.27
N SER A 38 9.73 -20.92 1.60
CA SER A 38 9.08 -22.17 1.17
C SER A 38 7.60 -22.27 1.60
N ARG A 39 7.22 -21.58 2.69
CA ARG A 39 5.84 -21.47 3.18
C ARG A 39 4.93 -20.73 2.20
N THR A 40 5.45 -19.82 1.37
CA THR A 40 4.65 -19.11 0.35
C THR A 40 4.37 -19.97 -0.89
N TYR A 41 4.92 -21.18 -0.94
CA TYR A 41 4.65 -22.19 -1.98
C TYR A 41 4.02 -23.46 -1.42
N PHE A 42 3.88 -23.58 -0.09
CA PHE A 42 3.43 -24.81 0.55
C PHE A 42 2.03 -25.20 0.07
N ARG A 43 1.96 -26.30 -0.69
CA ARG A 43 0.73 -26.80 -1.33
C ARG A 43 0.00 -25.73 -2.16
N GLY A 44 0.75 -24.78 -2.74
CA GLY A 44 0.21 -23.81 -3.67
C GLY A 44 -0.28 -24.45 -4.96
N ILE A 45 -1.22 -23.79 -5.63
CA ILE A 45 -1.74 -24.27 -6.92
C ILE A 45 -0.73 -24.08 -8.04
N MET A 46 0.19 -23.14 -7.87
CA MET A 46 1.25 -22.83 -8.83
C MET A 46 2.45 -22.22 -8.12
N ALA A 47 3.64 -22.65 -8.54
CA ALA A 47 4.91 -21.97 -8.27
C ALA A 47 5.40 -21.38 -9.59
N THR A 48 5.48 -20.05 -9.67
CA THR A 48 5.87 -19.32 -10.88
C THR A 48 6.98 -18.31 -10.57
N SER A 49 7.23 -17.38 -11.48
CA SER A 49 8.21 -16.31 -11.38
C SER A 49 7.59 -14.98 -10.96
N MET A 50 8.42 -14.05 -10.50
CA MET A 50 8.01 -12.67 -10.24
C MET A 50 7.41 -12.01 -11.48
N SER A 51 7.98 -12.24 -12.66
CA SER A 51 7.47 -11.68 -13.92
C SER A 51 6.02 -12.09 -14.18
N GLU A 52 5.67 -13.36 -13.96
CA GLU A 52 4.29 -13.84 -14.15
C GLU A 52 3.31 -13.16 -13.17
N ILE A 53 3.74 -12.87 -11.95
CA ILE A 53 2.91 -12.15 -10.97
C ILE A 53 2.67 -10.71 -11.44
N MET A 54 3.71 -10.03 -11.94
CA MET A 54 3.56 -8.67 -12.47
C MET A 54 2.65 -8.66 -13.71
N ASP A 55 2.83 -9.61 -14.63
CA ASP A 55 1.96 -9.76 -15.81
C ASP A 55 0.50 -10.02 -15.41
N THR A 56 0.28 -10.82 -14.37
CA THR A 56 -1.05 -11.06 -13.80
C THR A 56 -1.67 -9.78 -13.24
N CYS A 57 -0.88 -8.92 -12.60
CA CYS A 57 -1.33 -7.59 -12.16
C CYS A 57 -1.71 -6.71 -13.36
N CYS A 58 -0.84 -6.63 -14.38
CA CYS A 58 -1.09 -5.87 -15.62
C CYS A 58 -2.37 -6.29 -16.34
N ARG A 59 -2.73 -7.59 -16.26
CA ARG A 59 -3.98 -8.14 -16.80
C ARG A 59 -5.22 -7.80 -15.97
N GLY A 60 -5.08 -7.11 -14.84
CA GLY A 60 -6.18 -6.70 -13.97
C GLY A 60 -6.77 -7.82 -13.12
N MET A 61 -6.01 -8.89 -12.88
CA MET A 61 -6.48 -10.09 -12.17
C MET A 61 -6.32 -10.00 -10.64
N ILE A 62 -5.64 -8.96 -10.13
CA ILE A 62 -5.34 -8.79 -8.70
C ILE A 62 -6.12 -7.61 -8.12
N ASP A 63 -7.05 -7.91 -7.22
CA ASP A 63 -7.93 -6.92 -6.59
C ASP A 63 -7.21 -6.00 -5.61
N TYR A 64 -6.35 -6.58 -4.76
CA TYR A 64 -5.79 -5.90 -3.61
C TYR A 64 -4.28 -6.09 -3.55
N THR A 65 -3.57 -5.03 -3.16
CA THR A 65 -2.17 -5.11 -2.76
C THR A 65 -1.95 -4.48 -1.38
N PHE A 66 -0.97 -5.00 -0.64
CA PHE A 66 -0.56 -4.50 0.66
C PHE A 66 0.87 -3.99 0.57
N LEU A 67 1.05 -2.70 0.80
CA LEU A 67 2.34 -2.03 0.69
C LEU A 67 2.70 -1.28 1.97
N GLY A 68 3.95 -0.82 2.02
CA GLY A 68 4.48 0.09 3.03
C GLY A 68 5.39 1.11 2.36
N GLY A 69 5.64 2.22 3.03
CA GLY A 69 6.55 3.27 2.56
C GLY A 69 7.28 3.93 3.71
N ALA A 70 8.52 4.35 3.49
CA ALA A 70 9.29 5.16 4.42
C ALA A 70 8.78 6.60 4.47
N GLN A 71 8.28 7.13 3.35
CA GLN A 71 7.45 8.33 3.30
C GLN A 71 6.12 8.04 2.61
N ILE A 72 5.09 8.77 3.00
CA ILE A 72 3.73 8.76 2.47
C ILE A 72 3.26 10.21 2.43
N ASP A 73 2.75 10.66 1.28
CA ASP A 73 2.18 12.00 1.15
C ASP A 73 0.64 12.01 1.16
N MET A 74 0.06 13.21 1.05
CA MET A 74 -1.39 13.42 1.11
C MET A 74 -2.19 12.75 -0.01
N TYR A 75 -1.53 12.31 -1.09
CA TYR A 75 -2.15 11.60 -2.21
C TYR A 75 -1.85 10.10 -2.17
N GLY A 76 -1.19 9.62 -1.11
CA GLY A 76 -0.83 8.22 -0.94
C GLY A 76 0.32 7.78 -1.84
N ASN A 77 1.12 8.72 -2.38
CA ASN A 77 2.38 8.36 -3.01
C ASN A 77 3.32 7.80 -1.95
N LEU A 78 4.12 6.79 -2.28
CA LEU A 78 5.05 6.17 -1.34
C LEU A 78 6.49 6.32 -1.80
N ASN A 79 7.36 6.54 -0.83
CA ASN A 79 8.80 6.46 -1.00
C ASN A 79 9.36 5.26 -0.24
N SER A 80 10.03 4.38 -0.95
CA SER A 80 10.83 3.28 -0.38
C SER A 80 12.21 3.19 -1.03
N THR A 81 12.65 4.24 -1.73
CA THR A 81 13.92 4.27 -2.46
C THR A 81 14.98 5.08 -1.74
N GLN A 82 14.70 6.34 -1.38
CA GLN A 82 15.73 7.20 -0.81
C GLN A 82 15.19 8.44 -0.10
N LEU A 83 16.02 9.09 0.71
CA LEU A 83 15.82 10.47 1.16
C LEU A 83 16.91 11.39 0.59
N GLY A 84 16.54 12.63 0.33
CA GLY A 84 17.40 13.66 -0.24
C GLY A 84 17.16 13.92 -1.73
N PRO A 85 17.63 15.08 -2.23
CA PRO A 85 17.29 15.59 -3.56
C PRO A 85 18.08 14.93 -4.71
N ASP A 86 19.23 14.31 -4.43
CA ASP A 86 20.07 13.65 -5.44
C ASP A 86 19.83 12.13 -5.40
N HIS A 87 19.47 11.54 -6.54
CA HIS A 87 19.30 10.09 -6.67
C HIS A 87 20.62 9.32 -6.71
N SER A 88 21.67 9.92 -7.25
CA SER A 88 22.98 9.29 -7.32
C SER A 88 23.72 9.35 -5.97
N HIS A 89 23.45 10.37 -5.16
CA HIS A 89 24.03 10.54 -3.81
C HIS A 89 22.95 10.82 -2.77
N PRO A 90 22.09 9.83 -2.45
CA PRO A 90 21.02 10.03 -1.49
C PRO A 90 21.58 10.21 -0.08
N LYS A 91 20.89 11.00 0.74
CA LYS A 91 21.19 11.15 2.17
C LYS A 91 20.96 9.84 2.92
N VAL A 92 19.90 9.12 2.54
CA VAL A 92 19.57 7.78 3.06
C VAL A 92 19.11 6.92 1.90
N ARG A 93 19.63 5.69 1.78
CA ARG A 93 19.18 4.71 0.80
C ARG A 93 18.32 3.63 1.46
N PHE A 94 17.16 3.37 0.88
CA PHE A 94 16.25 2.30 1.28
C PHE A 94 16.35 1.13 0.28
N PRO A 95 15.70 -0.03 0.57
CA PRO A 95 15.76 -1.21 -0.30
C PRO A 95 15.32 -0.98 -1.75
N GLY A 96 14.47 0.02 -2.01
CA GLY A 96 13.97 0.34 -3.35
C GLY A 96 12.52 -0.08 -3.58
N SER A 97 12.16 -0.20 -4.85
CA SER A 97 10.79 -0.54 -5.28
C SER A 97 10.38 -1.95 -4.90
N GLY A 98 11.23 -2.95 -5.15
CA GLY A 98 10.74 -4.32 -5.30
C GLY A 98 9.61 -4.34 -6.34
N GLY A 99 8.52 -5.08 -6.05
CA GLY A 99 7.29 -5.05 -6.86
C GLY A 99 6.31 -3.92 -6.54
N ALA A 100 6.59 -3.03 -5.58
CA ALA A 100 5.60 -2.08 -5.07
C ALA A 100 5.06 -1.13 -6.14
N ASN A 101 5.93 -0.68 -7.07
CA ASN A 101 5.53 0.17 -8.18
C ASN A 101 4.48 -0.49 -9.08
N ASP A 102 4.74 -1.72 -9.54
CA ASP A 102 3.83 -2.48 -10.39
C ASP A 102 2.51 -2.78 -9.68
N PHE A 103 2.58 -3.24 -8.42
CA PHE A 103 1.38 -3.51 -7.64
C PHE A 103 0.50 -2.28 -7.46
N ALA A 104 1.09 -1.14 -7.12
CA ALA A 104 0.31 0.09 -6.99
C ALA A 104 -0.20 0.61 -8.33
N SER A 105 0.50 0.32 -9.43
CA SER A 105 0.12 0.72 -10.79
C SER A 105 -1.08 -0.08 -11.29
N PHE A 106 -1.09 -1.39 -11.06
CA PHE A 106 -1.99 -2.30 -11.76
C PHE A 106 -3.02 -3.02 -10.87
N CYS A 107 -2.79 -3.18 -9.56
CA CYS A 107 -3.83 -3.76 -8.69
C CYS A 107 -4.98 -2.76 -8.48
N TRP A 108 -6.21 -3.27 -8.39
CA TRP A 108 -7.40 -2.41 -8.29
C TRP A 108 -7.41 -1.52 -7.04
N ARG A 109 -6.95 -2.04 -5.90
CA ARG A 109 -6.99 -1.35 -4.60
C ARG A 109 -5.68 -1.52 -3.86
N MET A 110 -4.92 -0.42 -3.75
CA MET A 110 -3.71 -0.37 -2.93
C MET A 110 -4.06 -0.05 -1.48
N MET A 111 -3.64 -0.93 -0.57
CA MET A 111 -3.71 -0.70 0.87
C MET A 111 -2.31 -0.52 1.43
N VAL A 112 -2.14 0.45 2.31
CA VAL A 112 -0.88 0.70 3.02
C VAL A 112 -1.07 0.40 4.48
N ILE A 113 -0.17 -0.39 5.06
CA ILE A 113 -0.19 -0.72 6.49
C ILE A 113 1.13 -0.27 7.10
N THR A 114 1.07 0.70 8.03
CA THR A 114 2.29 1.27 8.60
C THR A 114 2.02 1.96 9.94
N PRO A 115 2.97 1.97 10.90
CA PRO A 115 2.85 2.87 12.04
C PRO A 115 2.86 4.33 11.58
N GLN A 116 2.05 5.16 12.24
CA GLN A 116 1.95 6.58 11.94
C GLN A 116 2.97 7.39 12.74
N ASP A 117 3.76 8.18 12.02
CA ASP A 117 4.70 9.14 12.56
C ASP A 117 4.89 10.30 11.58
N SER A 118 5.27 11.47 12.09
CA SER A 118 5.38 12.70 11.29
C SER A 118 6.55 12.71 10.29
N ARG A 119 7.54 11.79 10.41
CA ARG A 119 8.61 11.66 9.42
C ARG A 119 8.16 10.82 8.24
N ARG A 120 7.28 9.86 8.49
CA ARG A 120 6.67 9.02 7.46
C ARG A 120 5.55 9.75 6.73
N PHE A 121 4.65 10.41 7.43
CA PHE A 121 3.58 11.19 6.81
C PHE A 121 4.10 12.60 6.54
N THR A 122 4.60 12.84 5.33
CA THR A 122 5.27 14.08 4.92
C THR A 122 4.42 14.84 3.91
N GLU A 123 4.52 16.17 3.84
CA GLU A 123 3.78 16.96 2.84
C GLU A 123 4.07 16.50 1.41
N LYS A 124 5.32 16.10 1.14
CA LYS A 124 5.78 15.60 -0.14
C LYS A 124 6.83 14.52 0.05
N CYS A 125 6.76 13.46 -0.74
CA CYS A 125 7.84 12.47 -0.82
C CYS A 125 9.06 13.04 -1.54
N ASP A 126 10.26 12.75 -1.03
CA ASP A 126 11.52 13.12 -1.68
C ASP A 126 11.67 12.41 -3.04
N PHE A 127 11.15 11.18 -3.12
CA PHE A 127 11.12 10.36 -4.31
C PHE A 127 9.82 9.55 -4.36
N ILE A 128 9.15 9.51 -5.52
CA ILE A 128 7.97 8.67 -5.71
C ILE A 128 8.42 7.32 -6.25
N THR A 129 8.60 6.36 -5.35
CA THR A 129 8.85 4.97 -5.73
C THR A 129 7.58 4.32 -6.24
N THR A 130 6.48 4.58 -5.55
CA THR A 130 5.18 3.93 -5.76
C THR A 130 4.12 5.00 -6.03
N PRO A 131 3.47 4.98 -7.20
CA PRO A 131 2.50 6.01 -7.56
C PRO A 131 1.21 5.85 -6.76
N GLY A 132 0.85 6.89 -6.01
CA GLY A 132 -0.45 7.03 -5.38
C GLY A 132 -1.45 7.68 -6.34
N TRP A 133 -2.16 8.70 -5.85
CA TRP A 133 -2.96 9.61 -6.68
C TRP A 133 -2.12 10.71 -7.33
N LEU A 134 -0.79 10.70 -7.16
CA LEU A 134 0.16 11.68 -7.71
C LEU A 134 -0.14 13.10 -7.21
N GLU A 135 -0.77 13.93 -8.03
CA GLU A 135 -1.11 15.33 -7.73
C GLU A 135 -2.58 15.51 -7.33
N GLY A 136 -3.35 14.42 -7.30
CA GLY A 136 -4.78 14.42 -7.00
C GLY A 136 -5.66 14.45 -8.25
N GLY A 137 -6.99 14.42 -8.05
CA GLY A 137 -7.95 14.45 -9.15
C GLY A 137 -7.74 13.31 -10.16
N ASP A 138 -7.47 13.68 -11.41
CA ASP A 138 -7.27 12.78 -12.55
C ASP A 138 -5.79 12.63 -12.95
N SER A 139 -4.83 13.18 -12.19
CA SER A 139 -3.41 13.20 -12.57
C SER A 139 -2.84 11.81 -12.82
N ARG A 140 -3.28 10.82 -12.04
CA ARG A 140 -2.93 9.40 -12.23
C ARG A 140 -3.30 8.90 -13.63
N ALA A 141 -4.54 9.17 -14.05
CA ALA A 141 -5.03 8.77 -15.37
C ALA A 141 -4.35 9.55 -16.51
N LYS A 142 -4.06 10.84 -16.31
CA LYS A 142 -3.33 11.67 -17.27
C LYS A 142 -1.90 11.18 -17.52
N LEU A 143 -1.27 10.57 -16.51
CA LEU A 143 0.05 9.96 -16.65
C LEU A 143 0.01 8.57 -17.30
N GLY A 144 -1.16 8.08 -17.71
CA GLY A 144 -1.32 6.80 -18.42
C GLY A 144 -1.52 5.59 -17.51
N LEU A 145 -1.66 5.77 -16.19
CA LEU A 145 -2.01 4.67 -15.29
C LEU A 145 -3.51 4.30 -15.44
N PRO A 146 -3.89 3.03 -15.22
CA PRO A 146 -5.27 2.59 -15.40
C PRO A 146 -6.27 3.39 -14.56
N LYS A 147 -7.47 3.59 -15.11
CA LYS A 147 -8.57 4.26 -14.40
C LYS A 147 -9.26 3.30 -13.44
N GLY A 148 -9.83 3.85 -12.36
CA GLY A 148 -10.58 3.06 -11.38
C GLY A 148 -9.71 2.21 -10.45
N CYS A 149 -8.38 2.29 -10.56
CA CYS A 149 -7.42 1.70 -9.63
C CYS A 149 -6.60 2.76 -8.89
N GLY A 150 -5.99 2.39 -7.77
CA GLY A 150 -5.07 3.24 -7.02
C GLY A 150 -5.17 3.10 -5.50
N PRO A 151 -4.67 4.09 -4.75
CA PRO A 151 -4.78 4.11 -3.29
C PRO A 151 -6.21 3.97 -2.80
N TYR A 152 -6.44 2.96 -1.96
CA TYR A 152 -7.74 2.63 -1.39
C TYR A 152 -7.79 2.94 0.11
N ARG A 153 -6.84 2.43 0.90
CA ARG A 153 -6.81 2.65 2.36
C ARG A 153 -5.39 2.82 2.89
N ILE A 154 -5.23 3.71 3.85
CA ILE A 154 -4.05 3.79 4.72
C ILE A 154 -4.48 3.35 6.12
N ILE A 155 -3.86 2.30 6.64
CA ILE A 155 -4.19 1.67 7.92
C ILE A 155 -2.99 1.86 8.84
N THR A 156 -3.19 2.56 9.94
CA THR A 156 -2.14 2.83 10.92
C THR A 156 -2.51 2.29 12.29
N ASN A 157 -1.57 2.39 13.23
CA ASN A 157 -1.85 2.10 14.64
C ASN A 157 -2.89 3.07 15.24
N MET A 158 -3.05 4.28 14.67
CA MET A 158 -3.93 5.31 15.22
C MET A 158 -5.28 5.42 14.51
N ALA A 159 -5.34 5.16 13.19
CA ALA A 159 -6.51 5.44 12.38
C ALA A 159 -6.59 4.60 11.10
N VAL A 160 -7.76 4.62 10.48
CA VAL A 160 -7.95 4.22 9.08
C VAL A 160 -8.33 5.45 8.27
N MET A 161 -7.66 5.61 7.13
CA MET A 161 -7.85 6.72 6.21
C MET A 161 -8.24 6.22 4.81
N ASP A 162 -9.07 6.99 4.12
CA ASP A 162 -9.37 6.86 2.70
C ASP A 162 -8.89 8.09 1.92
N PHE A 163 -9.36 8.24 0.69
CA PHE A 163 -9.09 9.38 -0.16
C PHE A 163 -10.43 10.01 -0.57
N GLU A 164 -10.51 11.33 -0.46
CA GLU A 164 -11.67 12.11 -0.89
C GLU A 164 -11.90 11.93 -2.41
N GLU A 165 -13.16 11.92 -2.86
CA GLU A 165 -13.51 11.40 -4.18
C GLU A 165 -13.03 12.29 -5.32
N GLU A 166 -13.09 13.61 -5.17
CA GLU A 166 -12.71 14.56 -6.22
C GLU A 166 -11.25 14.94 -6.13
N SER A 167 -10.81 15.46 -4.98
CA SER A 167 -9.43 15.92 -4.76
C SER A 167 -8.44 14.78 -4.64
N LYS A 168 -8.88 13.57 -4.26
CA LYS A 168 -8.03 12.44 -3.88
C LYS A 168 -7.11 12.71 -2.70
N ARG A 169 -7.37 13.75 -1.90
CA ARG A 169 -6.62 14.00 -0.67
C ARG A 169 -7.02 13.01 0.42
N MET A 170 -6.02 12.59 1.18
CA MET A 170 -6.19 11.65 2.29
C MET A 170 -7.14 12.20 3.37
N ARG A 171 -8.00 11.31 3.87
CA ARG A 171 -9.07 11.65 4.80
C ARG A 171 -9.25 10.60 5.88
N ILE A 172 -9.40 11.04 7.12
CA ILE A 172 -9.67 10.18 8.28
C ILE A 172 -11.11 9.66 8.18
N ILE A 173 -11.28 8.34 8.22
CA ILE A 173 -12.60 7.67 8.24
C ILE A 173 -12.87 6.92 9.53
N SER A 174 -11.82 6.54 10.27
CA SER A 174 -11.97 5.86 11.56
C SER A 174 -10.77 6.12 12.47
N ILE A 175 -11.01 6.15 13.77
CA ILE A 175 -9.98 6.29 14.81
C ILE A 175 -9.93 5.01 15.63
N ASN A 176 -8.72 4.47 15.84
CA ASN A 176 -8.55 3.27 16.65
C ASN A 176 -8.74 3.60 18.14
N PRO A 177 -9.23 2.65 18.96
CA PRO A 177 -9.39 2.85 20.39
C PRO A 177 -8.12 3.36 21.08
N GLY A 178 -8.27 4.36 21.94
CA GLY A 178 -7.16 4.97 22.69
C GLY A 178 -6.48 6.16 22.00
N TYR A 179 -6.89 6.52 20.78
CA TYR A 179 -6.41 7.69 20.05
C TYR A 179 -7.53 8.70 19.81
N SER A 180 -7.14 9.94 19.52
CA SER A 180 -8.02 11.03 19.10
C SER A 180 -7.65 11.51 17.70
N VAL A 181 -8.56 12.25 17.06
CA VAL A 181 -8.29 12.93 15.78
C VAL A 181 -7.09 13.89 15.89
N LYS A 182 -6.90 14.50 17.07
CA LYS A 182 -5.75 15.37 17.34
C LYS A 182 -4.45 14.58 17.31
N ASP A 183 -4.41 13.39 17.92
CA ASP A 183 -3.20 12.55 17.92
C ASP A 183 -2.78 12.16 16.50
N VAL A 184 -3.75 11.82 15.64
CA VAL A 184 -3.52 11.50 14.23
C VAL A 184 -2.96 12.70 13.49
N GLN A 185 -3.57 13.88 13.67
CA GLN A 185 -3.13 15.11 13.01
C GLN A 185 -1.75 15.58 13.49
N ASP A 186 -1.46 15.49 14.79
CA ASP A 186 -0.17 15.87 15.38
C ASP A 186 0.97 14.95 14.91
N ASN A 187 0.65 13.73 14.47
CA ASN A 187 1.59 12.76 13.88
C ASN A 187 1.51 12.70 12.35
N CYS A 188 1.05 13.78 11.71
CA CYS A 188 0.97 13.91 10.25
C CYS A 188 1.55 15.25 9.82
N GLY A 189 2.48 15.23 8.86
CA GLY A 189 3.16 16.42 8.36
C GLY A 189 2.30 17.31 7.46
N PHE A 190 1.06 16.92 7.16
CA PHE A 190 0.10 17.69 6.37
C PHE A 190 -1.29 17.65 7.01
N GLU A 191 -2.14 18.62 6.66
CA GLU A 191 -3.53 18.62 7.11
C GLU A 191 -4.30 17.43 6.52
N LEU A 192 -4.95 16.66 7.39
CA LEU A 192 -5.82 15.55 7.01
C LEU A 192 -7.26 16.02 6.88
N LEU A 193 -7.92 15.64 5.79
CA LEU A 193 -9.36 15.80 5.68
C LEU A 193 -10.07 14.89 6.68
N LYS A 194 -11.34 15.20 6.98
CA LYS A 194 -12.18 14.40 7.88
C LYS A 194 -13.44 13.96 7.16
N ALA A 195 -13.81 12.69 7.25
CA ALA A 195 -15.09 12.22 6.75
C ALA A 195 -16.24 12.82 7.58
N LYS A 196 -17.42 12.96 6.97
CA LYS A 196 -18.63 13.44 7.65
C LYS A 196 -18.96 12.63 8.90
N LYS A 197 -18.65 11.33 8.86
CA LYS A 197 -18.75 10.41 9.98
C LYS A 197 -17.41 9.70 10.13
N ILE A 198 -16.80 9.84 11.30
CA ILE A 198 -15.62 9.09 11.72
C ILE A 198 -16.10 7.99 12.66
N ILE A 199 -15.69 6.75 12.38
CA ILE A 199 -16.06 5.55 13.15
C ILE A 199 -15.03 5.29 14.24
#